data_AF-A0A931EUD9-F1
#
_entry.id   AF-A0A931EUD9-F1
#
_cell.length_a   1.000
_cell.length_b   1.000
_cell.length_c   1.000
_cell.angle_alpha   90.00
_cell.angle_beta   90.00
_cell.angle_gamma   90.00
#
_symmetry.space_group_name_H-M   'P 1'
#
loop_
_entity.id
_entity.type
_entity.pdbx_description
1 polymer ?
#
loop_
_entity_poly.entity_id
_entity_poly.type
_entity_poly.pdbx_seq_one_letter_code
_entity_poly.pdbx_strand_id
1 'polypeptide(L)'
;MPYVEGGLETAGVGQALHERADLFVSPVLSAGDDLLGLGIHGREADQPPEDRLRREHGRLDVLVNNAGTVVDRLAADTTAVEMRHTFEVNVFGVVTVIHAMLPLLRASLAPRIVNVSSTTASLGLTSGGADFGGDAERRIAYSSSKTALNMLTVQYAHAFAKDPGLSHIKINSATPGYTATDLTGHRGTRTVEEGARVIVDLATLDSAGPTGGFFNDQGRVPW
;
A
#
# COMPACT_ATOMS: atom_id res chain seq x y z
N MET A 1 20.67 9.88 -11.74
CA MET A 1 19.27 9.79 -12.20
C MET A 1 18.40 10.09 -11.00
N PRO A 2 17.37 10.95 -11.12
CA PRO A 2 16.51 11.33 -9.99
C PRO A 2 15.64 10.14 -9.56
N TYR A 3 15.30 10.09 -8.27
CA TYR A 3 14.33 9.17 -7.70
C TYR A 3 12.91 9.56 -8.18
N VAL A 4 12.07 8.57 -8.48
CA VAL A 4 10.66 8.81 -8.80
C VAL A 4 9.83 8.34 -7.61
N GLU A 5 9.35 9.29 -6.83
CA GLU A 5 8.34 9.05 -5.80
C GLU A 5 6.96 9.04 -6.45
N GLY A 6 6.08 8.14 -6.01
CA GLY A 6 4.72 8.13 -6.53
C GLY A 6 3.85 7.02 -5.94
N GLY A 7 2.59 7.34 -5.72
CA GLY A 7 1.49 6.39 -5.49
C GLY A 7 0.41 6.59 -6.54
N LEU A 8 -0.71 5.86 -6.45
CA LEU A 8 -1.95 6.38 -7.07
C LEU A 8 -2.23 7.75 -6.47
N GLU A 9 -2.59 8.74 -7.29
CA GLU A 9 -2.99 10.05 -6.78
C GLU A 9 -3.96 9.85 -5.61
N THR A 10 -3.60 10.37 -4.44
CA THR A 10 -4.43 10.27 -3.23
C THR A 10 -5.83 10.82 -3.46
N ALA A 11 -5.99 11.73 -4.43
CA ALA A 11 -7.27 12.24 -4.88
C ALA A 11 -8.21 11.15 -5.43
N GLY A 12 -7.75 10.24 -6.30
CA GLY A 12 -8.63 9.24 -6.93
C GLY A 12 -9.06 8.11 -5.98
N VAL A 13 -8.12 7.58 -5.18
CA VAL A 13 -8.42 6.58 -4.15
C VAL A 13 -9.21 7.21 -2.99
N GLY A 14 -8.81 8.41 -2.56
CA GLY A 14 -9.47 9.15 -1.48
C GLY A 14 -10.90 9.55 -1.82
N GLN A 15 -11.15 10.07 -3.03
CA GLN A 15 -12.50 10.42 -3.50
C GLN A 15 -13.41 9.20 -3.56
N ALA A 16 -12.94 8.08 -4.13
CA ALA A 16 -13.73 6.86 -4.23
C ALA A 16 -14.02 6.22 -2.86
N LEU A 17 -13.11 6.35 -1.88
CA LEU A 17 -13.32 5.87 -0.52
C LEU A 17 -14.18 6.81 0.32
N HIS A 18 -14.12 8.13 0.09
CA HIS A 18 -14.98 9.09 0.80
C HIS A 18 -16.47 8.80 0.60
N GLU A 19 -16.85 8.24 -0.55
CA GLU A 19 -18.23 7.84 -0.84
C GLU A 19 -18.65 6.51 -0.16
N ARG A 20 -17.70 5.72 0.37
CA ARG A 20 -17.95 4.32 0.79
C ARG A 20 -17.41 3.93 2.17
N ALA A 21 -16.58 4.75 2.80
CA ALA A 21 -16.02 4.51 4.11
C ALA A 21 -16.11 5.78 4.97
N ASP A 22 -16.60 5.62 6.20
CA ASP A 22 -16.81 6.74 7.14
C ASP A 22 -15.49 7.46 7.52
N LEU A 23 -14.36 6.74 7.51
CA LEU A 23 -13.04 7.30 7.82
C LEU A 23 -11.90 6.49 7.18
N PHE A 24 -10.99 7.19 6.51
CA PHE A 24 -9.90 6.59 5.75
C PHE A 24 -8.60 7.41 5.82
N VAL A 25 -7.46 6.74 5.82
CA VAL A 25 -6.12 7.35 5.76
C VAL A 25 -5.28 6.73 4.64
N SER A 26 -4.73 7.58 3.75
CA SER A 26 -3.67 7.23 2.80
C SER A 26 -2.40 8.01 3.14
N PRO A 27 -1.32 7.37 3.59
CA PRO A 27 -0.03 8.03 3.75
C PRO A 27 0.54 8.49 2.40
N VAL A 28 1.18 9.66 2.39
CA VAL A 28 2.17 10.07 1.39
C VAL A 28 3.51 10.15 2.14
N LEU A 29 4.54 9.49 1.62
CA LEU A 29 5.90 9.60 2.17
C LEU A 29 6.76 10.31 1.11
N SER A 30 7.41 11.41 1.49
CA SER A 30 8.50 12.02 0.73
C SER A 30 9.84 11.73 1.42
N ALA A 31 10.89 11.48 0.66
CA ALA A 31 12.23 11.27 1.20
C ALA A 31 12.82 12.59 1.75
N GLY A 32 12.90 12.67 3.08
CA GLY A 32 13.52 13.74 3.87
C GLY A 32 13.37 13.40 5.36
N ASP A 33 14.13 14.05 6.24
CA ASP A 33 14.15 13.77 7.69
C ASP A 33 12.80 14.02 8.41
N ASP A 34 11.75 14.42 7.69
CA ASP A 34 10.37 14.57 8.15
C ASP A 34 9.47 13.44 7.58
N LEU A 35 9.59 12.25 8.18
CA LEU A 35 8.74 11.10 7.85
C LEU A 35 7.36 11.24 8.51
N LEU A 36 6.35 11.66 7.74
CA LEU A 36 4.91 11.27 7.79
C LEU A 36 4.01 12.39 7.22
N GLY A 37 4.02 12.59 5.89
CA GLY A 37 2.97 13.33 5.20
C GLY A 37 1.68 12.52 5.11
N LEU A 38 0.99 12.28 6.23
CA LEU A 38 -0.30 11.57 6.18
C LEU A 38 -1.32 12.45 5.45
N GLY A 39 -1.74 12.02 4.26
CA GLY A 39 -2.89 12.54 3.54
C GLY A 39 -4.17 12.20 4.30
N ILE A 40 -4.36 12.84 5.44
CA ILE A 40 -5.66 12.97 6.09
C ILE A 40 -6.34 14.14 5.35
N HIS A 41 -7.53 13.92 4.82
CA HIS A 41 -8.34 15.02 4.32
C HIS A 41 -8.72 15.93 5.52
N GLY A 42 -7.88 16.95 5.76
CA GLY A 42 -7.95 17.87 6.90
C GLY A 42 -6.57 18.53 7.09
N ARG A 43 -6.54 19.88 7.06
CA ARG A 43 -5.37 20.79 7.08
C ARG A 43 -4.12 20.25 7.79
N GLU A 44 -2.92 20.54 7.24
CA GLU A 44 -1.61 20.33 7.88
C GLU A 44 -1.63 20.66 9.39
N ALA A 45 -1.00 19.80 10.20
CA ALA A 45 -0.97 19.96 11.66
C ALA A 45 0.41 19.62 12.23
N ASP A 46 0.87 20.45 13.17
CA ASP A 46 2.12 20.35 13.95
C ASP A 46 2.20 19.13 14.89
N GLN A 47 1.43 18.06 14.66
CA GLN A 47 1.30 16.92 15.56
C GLN A 47 1.27 15.57 14.82
N PRO A 48 1.73 14.47 15.46
CA PRO A 48 1.68 13.14 14.90
C PRO A 48 0.25 12.80 14.44
N PRO A 49 0.04 12.31 13.21
CA PRO A 49 -1.32 12.21 12.68
C PRO A 49 -2.22 11.22 13.41
N GLU A 50 -1.66 10.20 14.08
CA GLU A 50 -2.38 9.29 14.99
C GLU A 50 -3.03 10.01 16.17
N ASP A 51 -2.38 11.04 16.71
CA ASP A 51 -2.91 11.81 17.84
C ASP A 51 -4.08 12.68 17.40
N ARG A 52 -3.97 13.25 16.18
CA ARG A 52 -5.08 13.97 15.56
C ARG A 52 -6.28 13.06 15.33
N LEU A 53 -6.09 11.94 14.64
CA LEU A 53 -7.15 10.96 14.37
C LEU A 53 -7.80 10.44 15.65
N ARG A 54 -7.00 10.17 16.68
CA ARG A 54 -7.50 9.73 17.98
C ARG A 54 -8.41 10.76 18.62
N ARG A 55 -8.05 12.04 18.58
CA ARG A 55 -8.87 13.11 19.17
C ARG A 55 -10.14 13.39 18.37
N GLU A 56 -10.02 13.41 17.05
CA GLU A 56 -11.13 13.80 16.17
C GLU A 56 -12.15 12.67 15.98
N HIS A 57 -11.69 11.43 15.89
CA HIS A 57 -12.53 10.29 15.52
C HIS A 57 -12.48 9.13 16.51
N GLY A 58 -11.40 8.97 17.28
CA GLY A 58 -11.24 7.91 18.29
C GLY A 58 -11.03 6.49 17.72
N ARG A 59 -11.17 6.31 16.40
CA ARG A 59 -11.00 5.04 15.68
C ARG A 59 -10.45 5.28 14.26
N LEU A 60 -10.06 4.20 13.59
CA LEU A 60 -9.73 4.18 12.16
C LEU A 60 -10.37 2.96 11.50
N ASP A 61 -11.24 3.17 10.53
CA ASP A 61 -11.99 2.11 9.87
C ASP A 61 -11.24 1.53 8.66
N VAL A 62 -10.53 2.38 7.90
CA VAL A 62 -9.76 1.96 6.73
C VAL A 62 -8.36 2.59 6.73
N LEU A 63 -7.34 1.76 6.52
CA LEU A 63 -5.96 2.17 6.26
C LEU A 63 -5.51 1.64 4.90
N VAL A 64 -5.04 2.50 4.00
CA VAL A 64 -4.46 2.07 2.72
C VAL A 64 -3.03 2.55 2.66
N ASN A 65 -2.09 1.61 2.66
CA ASN A 65 -0.68 1.88 2.45
C ASN A 65 -0.41 1.98 0.95
N ASN A 66 -0.68 3.16 0.37
CA ASN A 66 -0.50 3.46 -1.05
C ASN A 66 0.89 3.99 -1.40
N ALA A 67 1.55 4.67 -0.46
CA ALA A 67 2.86 5.27 -0.69
C ALA A 67 3.86 4.25 -1.26
N GLY A 68 4.62 4.70 -2.26
CA GLY A 68 5.63 3.89 -2.90
C GLY A 68 6.70 4.72 -3.59
N THR A 69 7.86 4.11 -3.77
CA THR A 69 8.93 4.66 -4.60
C THR A 69 9.54 3.55 -5.46
N VAL A 70 10.13 3.96 -6.58
CA VAL A 70 10.89 3.10 -7.47
C VAL A 70 12.23 3.75 -7.76
N VAL A 71 13.27 2.92 -7.76
CA VAL A 71 14.56 3.27 -8.37
C VAL A 71 14.63 2.57 -9.73
N ASP A 72 14.58 3.34 -10.81
CA ASP A 72 14.81 2.83 -12.17
C ASP A 72 16.33 2.71 -12.40
N ARG A 73 16.82 1.48 -12.26
CA ARG A 73 18.21 1.15 -12.55
C ARG A 73 18.34 -0.30 -12.97
N LEU A 74 19.25 -0.57 -13.90
CA LEU A 74 19.64 -1.94 -14.25
C LEU A 74 20.10 -2.70 -13.02
N ALA A 75 19.76 -3.99 -12.96
CA ALA A 75 20.11 -4.86 -11.85
C ALA A 75 21.63 -4.91 -11.62
N ALA A 76 22.42 -4.93 -12.69
CA ALA A 76 23.89 -4.93 -12.63
C ALA A 76 24.48 -3.67 -11.97
N ASP A 77 23.77 -2.53 -12.02
CA ASP A 77 24.22 -1.25 -11.49
C ASP A 77 23.56 -0.91 -10.14
N THR A 78 22.62 -1.74 -9.67
CA THR A 78 21.86 -1.52 -8.44
C THR A 78 22.66 -1.97 -7.23
N THR A 79 22.86 -1.07 -6.28
CA THR A 79 23.56 -1.32 -5.02
C THR A 79 22.58 -1.48 -3.85
N ALA A 80 23.09 -1.97 -2.72
CA ALA A 80 22.33 -2.04 -1.49
C ALA A 80 21.83 -0.65 -1.00
N VAL A 81 22.50 0.45 -1.36
CA VAL A 81 22.06 1.80 -0.97
C VAL A 81 20.76 2.16 -1.69
N GLU A 82 20.68 1.94 -3.01
CA GLU A 82 19.43 2.19 -3.75
C GLU A 82 18.29 1.24 -3.32
N MET A 83 18.63 -0.02 -3.02
CA MET A 83 17.63 -0.96 -2.50
C MET A 83 17.10 -0.51 -1.13
N ARG A 84 17.96 -0.04 -0.22
CA ARG A 84 17.53 0.46 1.11
C ARG A 84 16.53 1.60 0.97
N HIS A 85 16.77 2.56 0.08
CA HIS A 85 15.82 3.66 -0.16
C HIS A 85 14.44 3.15 -0.57
N THR A 86 14.39 2.18 -1.49
CA THR A 86 13.11 1.59 -1.93
C THR A 86 12.42 0.83 -0.80
N PHE A 87 13.17 0.08 0.01
CA PHE A 87 12.66 -0.67 1.15
C PHE A 87 12.17 0.23 2.30
N GLU A 88 12.84 1.37 2.50
CA GLU A 88 12.45 2.36 3.52
C GLU A 88 11.00 2.78 3.34
N VAL A 89 10.63 3.17 2.12
CA VAL A 89 9.25 3.58 1.82
C VAL A 89 8.32 2.37 1.70
N ASN A 90 8.68 1.39 0.86
CA ASN A 90 7.74 0.33 0.45
C ASN A 90 7.52 -0.75 1.51
N VAL A 91 8.41 -0.86 2.50
CA VAL A 91 8.39 -1.94 3.51
C VAL A 91 8.40 -1.36 4.92
N PHE A 92 9.45 -0.63 5.30
CA PHE A 92 9.59 -0.14 6.68
C PHE A 92 8.54 0.93 7.01
N GLY A 93 8.27 1.86 6.09
CA GLY A 93 7.21 2.84 6.21
C GLY A 93 5.84 2.22 6.45
N VAL A 94 5.53 1.11 5.77
CA VAL A 94 4.28 0.37 6.00
C VAL A 94 4.21 -0.23 7.40
N VAL A 95 5.29 -0.85 7.88
CA VAL A 95 5.36 -1.40 9.25
C VAL A 95 5.16 -0.30 10.28
N THR A 96 5.84 0.84 10.10
CA THR A 96 5.74 2.03 10.97
C THR A 96 4.30 2.55 11.02
N VAL A 97 3.66 2.76 9.86
CA VAL A 97 2.28 3.26 9.78
C VAL A 97 1.30 2.28 10.43
N ILE A 98 1.38 0.98 10.11
CA ILE A 98 0.51 -0.03 10.74
C ILE A 98 0.68 0.01 12.25
N HIS A 99 1.92 0.03 12.76
CA HIS A 99 2.20 0.07 14.19
C HIS A 99 1.57 1.29 14.87
N ALA A 100 1.75 2.48 14.31
CA ALA A 100 1.19 3.73 14.83
C ALA A 100 -0.35 3.74 14.84
N MET A 101 -0.97 3.16 13.80
CA MET A 101 -2.43 3.16 13.64
C MET A 101 -3.14 2.01 14.36
N LEU A 102 -2.43 0.97 14.82
CA LEU A 102 -3.01 -0.21 15.47
C LEU A 102 -4.00 0.12 16.61
N PRO A 103 -3.73 1.08 17.52
CA PRO A 103 -4.68 1.43 18.57
C PRO A 103 -6.01 1.97 18.04
N LEU A 104 -6.01 2.69 16.90
CA LEU A 104 -7.21 3.23 16.27
C LEU A 104 -7.97 2.16 15.49
N LEU A 105 -7.23 1.29 14.80
CA LEU A 105 -7.79 0.14 14.09
C LEU A 105 -8.50 -0.80 15.07
N ARG A 106 -7.90 -1.06 16.25
CA ARG A 106 -8.52 -1.85 17.34
C ARG A 106 -9.85 -1.29 17.84
N ALA A 107 -10.08 0.01 17.70
CA ALA A 107 -11.31 0.67 18.12
C ALA A 107 -12.41 0.63 17.05
N SER A 108 -12.09 0.22 15.81
CA SER A 108 -13.08 0.02 14.76
C SER A 108 -13.80 -1.31 14.93
N LEU A 109 -15.08 -1.35 14.54
CA LEU A 109 -15.88 -2.58 14.52
C LEU A 109 -15.45 -3.52 13.38
N ALA A 110 -14.93 -2.97 12.29
CA ALA A 110 -14.50 -3.72 11.13
C ALA A 110 -13.34 -2.99 10.43
N PRO A 111 -12.13 -3.03 10.99
CA PRO A 111 -10.95 -2.39 10.40
C PRO A 111 -10.45 -3.13 9.15
N ARG A 112 -10.18 -2.37 8.07
CA ARG A 112 -9.60 -2.90 6.81
C ARG A 112 -8.26 -2.22 6.53
N ILE A 113 -7.24 -3.04 6.28
CA ILE A 113 -5.92 -2.59 5.85
C ILE A 113 -5.67 -3.07 4.42
N VAL A 114 -5.36 -2.15 3.51
CA VAL A 114 -5.01 -2.47 2.13
C VAL A 114 -3.60 -2.01 1.83
N ASN A 115 -2.71 -2.95 1.52
CA ASN A 115 -1.36 -2.66 1.09
C ASN A 115 -1.32 -2.59 -0.45
N VAL A 116 -0.98 -1.43 -1.02
CA VAL A 116 -0.87 -1.30 -2.47
C VAL A 116 0.46 -1.88 -2.93
N SER A 117 0.38 -3.07 -3.50
CA SER A 117 1.47 -3.85 -4.05
C SER A 117 1.51 -3.73 -5.58
N SER A 118 2.24 -4.62 -6.25
CA SER A 118 2.41 -4.65 -7.70
C SER A 118 2.26 -6.08 -8.21
N THR A 119 1.75 -6.27 -9.44
CA THR A 119 1.69 -7.60 -10.06
C THR A 119 3.10 -8.19 -10.19
N THR A 120 4.11 -7.34 -10.33
CA THR A 120 5.54 -7.75 -10.36
C THR A 120 6.06 -8.26 -9.03
N ALA A 121 5.29 -8.11 -7.95
CA ALA A 121 5.58 -8.70 -6.64
C ALA A 121 5.25 -10.19 -6.58
N SER A 122 4.51 -10.70 -7.58
CA SER A 122 4.17 -12.12 -7.68
C SER A 122 5.40 -12.92 -8.07
N LEU A 123 5.91 -13.75 -7.16
CA LEU A 123 6.97 -14.73 -7.43
C LEU A 123 6.50 -15.75 -8.45
N GLY A 124 5.26 -16.22 -8.37
CA GLY A 124 4.68 -17.19 -9.29
C GLY A 124 4.61 -16.67 -10.73
N LEU A 125 4.12 -15.45 -10.94
CA LEU A 125 4.09 -14.86 -12.28
C LEU A 125 5.49 -14.51 -12.79
N THR A 126 6.32 -13.92 -11.93
CA THR A 126 7.68 -13.48 -12.32
C THR A 126 8.57 -14.67 -12.67
N SER A 127 8.59 -15.72 -11.83
CA SER A 127 9.36 -16.95 -12.12
C SER A 127 8.77 -17.77 -13.25
N GLY A 128 7.46 -17.63 -13.51
CA GLY A 128 6.77 -18.24 -14.66
C GLY A 128 7.04 -17.53 -15.99
N GLY A 129 7.83 -16.45 -16.01
CA GLY A 129 8.20 -15.73 -17.23
C GLY A 129 7.12 -14.78 -17.75
N ALA A 130 6.18 -14.35 -16.91
CA ALA A 130 5.22 -13.32 -17.29
C ALA A 130 5.95 -12.02 -17.64
N ASP A 131 5.58 -11.43 -18.78
CA ASP A 131 6.10 -10.14 -19.22
C ASP A 131 5.24 -9.01 -18.62
N PHE A 132 5.90 -8.04 -18.00
CA PHE A 132 5.29 -6.86 -17.37
C PHE A 132 5.72 -5.54 -18.02
N GLY A 133 6.13 -5.59 -19.28
CA GLY A 133 6.54 -4.42 -20.07
C GLY A 133 8.00 -4.43 -20.51
N GLY A 134 8.68 -5.58 -20.51
CA GLY A 134 10.01 -5.77 -21.10
C GLY A 134 11.17 -5.13 -20.33
N ASP A 135 11.00 -4.85 -19.03
CA ASP A 135 11.94 -4.11 -18.20
C ASP A 135 12.24 -4.83 -16.86
N ALA A 136 12.12 -6.15 -16.84
CA ALA A 136 12.35 -6.97 -15.65
C ALA A 136 13.75 -6.73 -15.04
N GLU A 137 14.75 -6.44 -15.88
CA GLU A 137 16.12 -6.14 -15.49
C GLU A 137 16.26 -4.82 -14.71
N ARG A 138 15.22 -3.98 -14.66
CA ARG A 138 15.21 -2.67 -13.98
C ARG A 138 14.44 -2.66 -12.66
N ARG A 139 13.77 -3.76 -12.33
CA ARG A 139 12.79 -3.81 -11.23
C ARG A 139 13.31 -4.50 -9.97
N ILE A 140 14.61 -4.79 -9.85
CA ILE A 140 15.15 -5.60 -8.73
C ILE A 140 14.78 -5.00 -7.37
N ALA A 141 14.95 -3.69 -7.15
CA ALA A 141 14.61 -3.03 -5.89
C ALA A 141 13.09 -2.97 -5.67
N TYR A 142 12.34 -2.56 -6.70
CA TYR A 142 10.90 -2.39 -6.61
C TYR A 142 10.14 -3.70 -6.42
N SER A 143 10.33 -4.68 -7.32
CA SER A 143 9.65 -5.97 -7.25
C SER A 143 9.98 -6.70 -5.95
N SER A 144 11.26 -6.75 -5.53
CA SER A 144 11.61 -7.40 -4.27
C SER A 144 11.00 -6.70 -3.05
N SER A 145 10.93 -5.37 -3.03
CA SER A 145 10.27 -4.62 -1.94
C SER A 145 8.76 -4.89 -1.90
N LYS A 146 8.08 -4.95 -3.04
CA LYS A 146 6.64 -5.25 -3.10
C LYS A 146 6.36 -6.73 -2.81
N THR A 147 7.28 -7.65 -3.14
CA THR A 147 7.22 -9.06 -2.67
C THR A 147 7.39 -9.15 -1.16
N ALA A 148 8.29 -8.36 -0.56
CA ALA A 148 8.42 -8.28 0.89
C ALA A 148 7.13 -7.75 1.55
N LEU A 149 6.50 -6.72 0.96
CA LEU A 149 5.20 -6.20 1.40
C LEU A 149 4.08 -7.27 1.33
N ASN A 150 4.08 -8.08 0.27
CA ASN A 150 3.19 -9.24 0.14
C ASN A 150 3.39 -10.23 1.30
N MET A 151 4.64 -10.56 1.64
CA MET A 151 4.94 -11.43 2.78
C MET A 151 4.50 -10.81 4.12
N LEU A 152 4.74 -9.50 4.33
CA LEU A 152 4.25 -8.80 5.52
C LEU A 152 2.73 -8.90 5.66
N THR A 153 1.99 -8.74 4.56
CA THR A 153 0.53 -8.87 4.54
C THR A 153 0.08 -10.25 5.07
N VAL A 154 0.72 -11.32 4.60
CA VAL A 154 0.42 -12.70 5.05
C VAL A 154 0.76 -12.86 6.54
N GLN A 155 1.92 -12.39 6.97
CA GLN A 155 2.36 -12.52 8.36
C GLN A 155 1.48 -11.71 9.33
N TYR A 156 1.07 -10.49 8.97
CA TYR A 156 0.12 -9.72 9.75
C TYR A 156 -1.24 -10.42 9.83
N ALA A 157 -1.76 -10.96 8.73
CA ALA A 157 -3.02 -11.69 8.76
C ALA A 157 -2.97 -12.89 9.71
N HIS A 158 -1.88 -13.67 9.69
CA HIS A 158 -1.68 -14.77 10.63
C HIS A 158 -1.53 -14.32 12.08
N ALA A 159 -0.83 -13.21 12.32
CA ALA A 159 -0.64 -12.66 13.65
C ALA A 159 -1.97 -12.14 14.23
N PHE A 160 -2.72 -11.34 13.46
CA PHE A 160 -4.01 -10.78 13.87
C PHE A 160 -5.04 -11.86 14.14
N ALA A 161 -5.09 -12.92 13.33
CA ALA A 161 -5.99 -14.05 13.56
C ALA A 161 -5.79 -14.73 14.93
N LYS A 162 -4.59 -14.64 15.53
CA LYS A 162 -4.28 -15.25 16.83
C LYS A 162 -4.53 -14.33 18.02
N ASP A 163 -4.72 -13.04 17.81
CA ASP A 163 -4.99 -12.06 18.85
C ASP A 163 -6.50 -11.72 18.87
N PRO A 164 -7.25 -12.05 19.94
CA PRO A 164 -8.67 -11.76 20.04
C PRO A 164 -9.02 -10.27 19.86
N GLY A 165 -8.10 -9.36 20.22
CA GLY A 165 -8.25 -7.93 20.05
C GLY A 165 -7.89 -7.43 18.65
N LEU A 166 -7.44 -8.30 17.74
CA LEU A 166 -7.05 -7.96 16.37
C LEU A 166 -7.70 -8.86 15.31
N SER A 167 -8.31 -9.97 15.70
CA SER A 167 -8.85 -11.00 14.77
C SER A 167 -9.96 -10.52 13.85
N HIS A 168 -10.56 -9.37 14.15
CA HIS A 168 -11.55 -8.68 13.32
C HIS A 168 -10.93 -7.74 12.27
N ILE A 169 -9.60 -7.51 12.30
CA ILE A 169 -8.86 -6.77 11.26
C ILE A 169 -8.65 -7.66 10.04
N LYS A 170 -9.07 -7.15 8.88
CA LYS A 170 -8.71 -7.74 7.58
C LYS A 170 -7.56 -6.96 6.97
N ILE A 171 -6.55 -7.68 6.50
CA ILE A 171 -5.40 -7.08 5.80
C ILE A 171 -5.14 -7.82 4.49
N ASN A 172 -5.09 -7.09 3.38
CA ASN A 172 -4.85 -7.68 2.06
C ASN A 172 -3.92 -6.80 1.23
N SER A 173 -3.28 -7.41 0.22
CA SER A 173 -2.51 -6.71 -0.80
C SER A 173 -3.37 -6.52 -2.06
N ALA A 174 -3.30 -5.33 -2.65
CA ALA A 174 -3.94 -4.99 -3.91
C ALA A 174 -2.86 -4.74 -4.97
N THR A 175 -3.07 -5.13 -6.22
CA THR A 175 -2.30 -4.60 -7.35
C THR A 175 -3.22 -3.85 -8.31
N PRO A 176 -2.96 -2.54 -8.53
CA PRO A 176 -3.84 -1.70 -9.35
C PRO A 176 -3.65 -1.89 -10.86
N GLY A 177 -2.71 -2.75 -11.28
CA GLY A 177 -2.25 -2.83 -12.67
C GLY A 177 -1.34 -1.66 -13.05
N TYR A 178 -1.05 -1.54 -14.35
CA TYR A 178 -0.18 -0.48 -14.88
C TYR A 178 -0.95 0.83 -15.03
N THR A 179 -1.02 1.62 -13.95
CA THR A 179 -1.84 2.84 -13.85
C THR A 179 -1.04 4.11 -14.09
N ALA A 180 -1.63 5.08 -14.79
CA ALA A 180 -0.99 6.36 -15.14
C ALA A 180 -0.83 7.28 -13.92
N THR A 181 0.27 7.12 -13.20
CA THR A 181 0.64 7.92 -12.02
C THR A 181 2.06 8.48 -12.15
N ASP A 182 2.46 9.37 -11.23
CA ASP A 182 3.84 9.88 -11.10
C ASP A 182 4.87 8.73 -11.06
N LEU A 183 4.57 7.66 -10.33
CA LEU A 183 5.44 6.47 -10.23
C LEU A 183 5.74 5.85 -11.60
N THR A 184 4.78 5.93 -12.53
CA THR A 184 4.93 5.41 -13.91
C THR A 184 5.37 6.48 -14.91
N GLY A 185 5.52 7.74 -14.48
CA GLY A 185 5.66 8.90 -15.34
C GLY A 185 4.44 9.11 -16.25
N HIS A 186 3.24 8.83 -15.73
CA HIS A 186 1.96 8.86 -16.45
C HIS A 186 1.89 7.99 -17.72
N ARG A 187 2.68 6.91 -17.79
CA ARG A 187 2.71 5.99 -18.94
C ARG A 187 1.82 4.76 -18.79
N GLY A 188 1.13 4.63 -17.65
CA GLY A 188 0.22 3.52 -17.40
C GLY A 188 -0.90 3.43 -18.44
N THR A 189 -1.34 2.21 -18.75
CA THR A 189 -2.45 1.94 -19.67
C THR A 189 -3.82 2.07 -19.01
N ARG A 190 -3.87 2.22 -17.68
CA ARG A 190 -5.09 2.35 -16.89
C ARG A 190 -5.22 3.75 -16.32
N THR A 191 -6.46 4.21 -16.13
CA THR A 191 -6.74 5.44 -15.38
C THR A 191 -6.57 5.22 -13.87
N VAL A 192 -6.47 6.32 -13.11
CA VAL A 192 -6.39 6.26 -11.63
C VAL A 192 -7.64 5.59 -11.05
N GLU A 193 -8.82 5.91 -11.57
CA GLU A 193 -10.10 5.34 -11.15
C GLU A 193 -10.15 3.83 -11.40
N GLU A 194 -9.69 3.39 -12.56
CA GLU A 194 -9.58 1.97 -12.86
C GLU A 194 -8.63 1.28 -11.89
N GLY A 195 -7.45 1.85 -11.63
CA GLY A 195 -6.48 1.30 -10.68
C GLY A 195 -6.97 1.27 -9.23
N ALA A 196 -7.79 2.24 -8.83
CA ALA A 196 -8.32 2.36 -7.48
C ALA A 196 -9.39 1.30 -7.14
N ARG A 197 -10.04 0.70 -8.15
CA ARG A 197 -11.18 -0.19 -7.94
C ARG A 197 -10.90 -1.34 -6.98
N VAL A 198 -9.87 -2.16 -7.23
CA VAL A 198 -9.50 -3.26 -6.34
C VAL A 198 -9.15 -2.79 -4.91
N ILE A 199 -8.60 -1.59 -4.77
CA ILE A 199 -8.27 -1.02 -3.45
C ILE A 199 -9.56 -0.71 -2.69
N VAL A 200 -10.53 -0.08 -3.35
CA VAL A 200 -11.85 0.23 -2.78
C VAL A 200 -12.61 -1.05 -2.44
N ASP A 201 -12.59 -2.05 -3.32
CA ASP A 201 -13.26 -3.34 -3.08
C ASP A 201 -12.69 -4.02 -1.83
N LEU A 202 -11.36 -4.01 -1.64
CA LEU A 202 -10.72 -4.57 -0.45
C LEU A 202 -10.95 -3.74 0.83
N ALA A 203 -10.99 -2.41 0.69
CA ALA A 203 -11.26 -1.49 1.81
C ALA A 203 -12.69 -1.59 2.33
N THR A 204 -13.62 -2.06 1.50
CA THR A 204 -15.06 -2.15 1.80
C THR A 204 -15.56 -3.57 2.02
N LEU A 205 -14.66 -4.56 2.13
CA LEU A 205 -15.00 -5.96 2.39
C LEU A 205 -15.90 -6.12 3.61
N ASP A 206 -16.91 -6.98 3.49
CA ASP A 206 -17.67 -7.45 4.65
C ASP A 206 -16.81 -8.30 5.60
N SER A 207 -17.41 -8.75 6.71
CA SER A 207 -16.73 -9.59 7.72
C SER A 207 -16.40 -11.01 7.23
N ALA A 208 -17.07 -11.50 6.18
CA ALA A 208 -16.80 -12.79 5.55
C ALA A 208 -15.69 -12.73 4.48
N GLY A 209 -15.29 -11.52 4.07
CA GLY A 209 -14.26 -11.28 3.08
C GLY A 209 -12.87 -11.84 3.44
N PRO A 210 -11.94 -11.91 2.47
CA PRO A 210 -10.63 -12.50 2.67
C PRO A 210 -9.73 -11.66 3.61
N THR A 211 -8.72 -12.31 4.18
CA THR A 211 -7.56 -11.66 4.82
C THR A 211 -6.31 -12.45 4.43
N GLY A 212 -5.15 -11.80 4.35
CA GLY A 212 -3.90 -12.42 3.91
C GLY A 212 -3.93 -12.87 2.45
N GLY A 213 -4.58 -12.11 1.56
CA GLY A 213 -4.61 -12.36 0.12
C GLY A 213 -3.94 -11.27 -0.72
N PHE A 214 -3.75 -11.58 -2.01
CA PHE A 214 -3.24 -10.67 -3.03
C PHE A 214 -4.22 -10.64 -4.21
N PHE A 215 -4.66 -9.45 -4.61
CA PHE A 215 -5.78 -9.31 -5.54
C PHE A 215 -5.57 -8.22 -6.59
N ASN A 216 -6.18 -8.42 -7.76
CA ASN A 216 -6.45 -7.41 -8.78
C ASN A 216 -7.97 -7.40 -9.07
N ASP A 217 -8.44 -6.67 -10.09
CA ASP A 217 -9.88 -6.61 -10.40
C ASP A 217 -10.45 -7.94 -10.93
N GLN A 218 -9.59 -8.90 -11.29
CA GLN A 218 -9.98 -10.24 -11.74
C GLN A 218 -10.01 -11.24 -10.57
N GLY A 219 -9.69 -10.80 -9.35
CA GLY A 219 -9.67 -11.61 -8.14
C GLY A 219 -8.26 -11.94 -7.68
N ARG A 220 -8.08 -13.15 -7.13
CA ARG A 220 -6.83 -13.53 -6.47
C ARG A 220 -5.70 -13.71 -7.48
N VAL A 221 -4.58 -13.05 -7.21
CA VAL A 221 -3.32 -13.17 -7.94
C VAL A 221 -2.44 -14.20 -7.22
N PRO A 222 -1.72 -15.08 -7.94
CA PRO A 222 -0.72 -15.93 -7.30
C PRO A 222 0.37 -15.08 -6.63
N TRP A 223 0.85 -15.53 -5.48
CA TRP A 223 1.93 -14.86 -4.76
C TRP A 223 3.26 -14.92 -5.47
#